data_AF-A0A5M9TI64-F1
#
_entry.id   AF-A0A5M9TI64-F1
#
_cell.length_a   1.000
_cell.length_b   1.000
_cell.length_c   1.000
_cell.angle_alpha   90.00
_cell.angle_beta   90.00
_cell.angle_gamma   90.00
#
_symmetry.space_group_name_H-M   'P 1'
#
loop_
_entity.id
_entity.type
_entity.pdbx_description
1 polymer ?
#
loop_
_entity_poly.entity_id
_entity_poly.type
_entity_poly.pdbx_seq_one_letter_code
_entity_poly.pdbx_strand_id
1 'polypeptide(L)'
;MVVNCKALNLKVHLFSHRIEINTHEMYRRVEELGKLPKTAAPSPADFVQSFGLVIENSKDVLFISMSSQVSSTYQNALIAARKFPPGRVTVIDSLNVTAGTAMSNLLAAQAAAEGRSALFISDKFHLLRDEIQ
;
A
#
# COMPACT_ATOMS: atom_id res chain seq x y z
N MET A 1 -0.64 -0.79 1.09
CA MET A 1 -1.84 -1.32 1.78
C MET A 1 -3.01 -0.39 1.49
N VAL A 2 -4.24 -0.87 1.27
CA VAL A 2 -5.42 -0.02 0.99
C VAL A 2 -6.29 0.09 2.25
N VAL A 3 -6.53 1.33 2.72
CA VAL A 3 -7.43 1.68 3.82
C VAL A 3 -8.70 2.30 3.23
N ASN A 4 -9.86 1.79 3.65
CA ASN A 4 -11.18 2.24 3.19
C ASN A 4 -11.72 3.30 4.14
N CYS A 5 -12.14 4.44 3.58
CA CYS A 5 -12.47 5.64 4.33
C CYS A 5 -13.99 5.95 4.44
N LYS A 6 -14.85 5.25 3.70
CA LYS A 6 -16.32 5.42 3.78
C LYS A 6 -16.97 4.18 4.37
N ALA A 7 -17.29 4.26 5.66
CA ALA A 7 -18.01 3.26 6.44
C ALA A 7 -17.39 1.85 6.50
N LEU A 8 -17.31 1.38 7.73
CA LEU A 8 -16.61 0.21 8.22
C LEU A 8 -16.82 -1.07 7.37
N ASN A 9 -15.69 -1.64 6.95
CA ASN A 9 -15.37 -3.07 6.77
C ASN A 9 -13.94 -3.08 6.22
N LEU A 10 -12.95 -3.10 7.12
CA LEU A 10 -11.53 -3.04 6.81
C LEU A 10 -11.10 -4.34 6.14
N LYS A 11 -11.27 -4.46 4.82
CA LYS A 11 -10.64 -5.53 4.04
C LYS A 11 -9.24 -5.08 3.66
N VAL A 12 -8.25 -5.60 4.39
CA VAL A 12 -6.84 -5.51 3.99
C VAL A 12 -6.68 -6.42 2.78
N HIS A 13 -6.66 -5.82 1.59
CA HIS A 13 -6.36 -6.58 0.37
C HIS A 13 -4.84 -6.65 0.20
N LEU A 14 -4.28 -7.82 0.50
CA LEU A 14 -2.93 -8.21 0.12
C LEU A 14 -3.00 -8.75 -1.30
N PHE A 15 -2.39 -8.03 -2.25
CA PHE A 15 -2.38 -8.43 -3.65
C PHE A 15 -1.08 -9.19 -3.94
N SER A 16 -1.16 -10.52 -3.97
CA SER A 16 -0.09 -11.41 -4.39
C SER A 16 -0.56 -12.18 -5.63
N HIS A 17 -0.12 -11.77 -6.82
CA HIS A 17 -0.18 -12.59 -8.04
C HIS A 17 1.11 -13.40 -8.24
N ARG A 18 1.76 -13.80 -7.15
CA ARG A 18 3.01 -14.55 -7.16
C ARG A 18 2.88 -15.80 -6.32
N ILE A 19 3.60 -16.84 -6.74
CA ILE A 19 3.80 -18.06 -5.96
C ILE A 19 4.31 -17.64 -4.59
N GLU A 20 3.54 -17.92 -3.54
CA GLU A 20 4.03 -17.78 -2.17
C GLU A 20 5.11 -18.83 -1.93
N ILE A 21 6.34 -18.37 -1.74
CA ILE A 21 7.43 -19.21 -1.26
C ILE A 21 7.61 -18.92 0.22
N ASN A 22 7.71 -19.95 1.05
CA ASN A 22 8.08 -19.76 2.44
C ASN A 22 9.60 -19.50 2.55
N THR A 23 10.03 -19.00 3.70
CA THR A 23 11.42 -18.64 3.96
C THR A 23 12.39 -19.81 3.77
N HIS A 24 12.01 -21.03 4.18
CA HIS A 24 12.86 -22.22 4.03
C HIS A 24 13.07 -22.59 2.56
N GLU A 25 12.01 -22.57 1.76
CA GLU A 25 12.05 -22.83 0.33
C GLU A 25 12.87 -21.75 -0.40
N MET A 26 12.77 -20.49 0.02
CA MET A 26 13.57 -19.40 -0.51
C MET A 26 15.07 -19.61 -0.26
N TYR A 27 15.46 -19.89 0.99
CA TYR A 27 16.87 -20.16 1.32
C TYR A 27 17.41 -21.38 0.59
N ARG A 28 16.63 -22.47 0.51
CA ARG A 28 17.02 -23.67 -0.24
C ARG A 28 17.31 -23.35 -1.70
N ARG A 29 16.47 -22.56 -2.37
CA ARG A 29 16.70 -22.16 -3.76
C ARG A 29 17.91 -21.25 -3.93
N VAL A 30 18.24 -20.43 -2.93
CA VAL A 30 19.47 -19.63 -2.95
C VAL A 30 20.69 -20.55 -2.88
N GLU A 31 20.66 -21.57 -2.01
CA GLU A 31 21.73 -22.58 -1.90
C GLU A 31 21.88 -23.38 -3.19
N GLU A 32 20.78 -23.85 -3.78
CA GLU A 32 20.78 -24.67 -4.99
C GLU A 32 21.19 -23.89 -6.26
N LEU A 33 20.72 -22.65 -6.40
CA LEU A 33 20.87 -21.88 -7.64
C LEU A 33 22.02 -20.86 -7.59
N GLY A 34 22.58 -20.60 -6.40
CA GLY A 34 23.62 -19.58 -6.18
C GLY A 34 23.17 -18.16 -6.52
N LYS A 35 21.85 -17.90 -6.57
CA LYS A 35 21.26 -16.62 -6.99
C LYS A 35 20.34 -16.08 -5.93
N LEU A 36 20.54 -14.81 -5.57
CA LEU A 36 19.65 -14.10 -4.65
C LEU A 36 18.27 -13.86 -5.29
N PRO A 37 17.18 -13.93 -4.51
CA PRO A 37 15.85 -13.61 -4.99
C PRO A 37 15.77 -12.13 -5.38
N LYS A 38 15.01 -11.84 -6.43
CA LYS A 38 14.68 -10.48 -6.85
C LYS A 38 13.24 -10.15 -6.50
N THR A 39 13.03 -8.98 -5.92
CA THR A 39 11.70 -8.41 -5.71
C THR A 39 11.28 -7.63 -6.95
N ALA A 40 9.99 -7.46 -7.16
CA ALA A 40 9.47 -6.49 -8.13
C ALA A 40 8.23 -5.83 -7.55
N ALA A 41 8.08 -4.53 -7.79
CA ALA A 41 6.88 -3.81 -7.43
C ALA A 41 5.69 -4.28 -8.28
N PRO A 42 4.45 -4.18 -7.75
CA PRO A 42 3.24 -4.37 -8.56
C PRO A 42 3.20 -3.37 -9.71
N SER A 43 2.66 -3.78 -10.85
CA SER A 43 2.49 -2.93 -12.02
C SER A 43 1.36 -1.90 -11.80
N PRO A 44 1.31 -0.79 -12.56
CA PRO A 44 0.17 0.11 -12.53
C PRO A 44 -1.16 -0.60 -12.85
N ALA A 45 -1.15 -1.62 -13.72
CA ALA A 45 -2.35 -2.39 -14.06
C ALA A 45 -2.89 -3.18 -12.85
N ASP A 46 -2.00 -3.79 -12.06
CA ASP A 46 -2.37 -4.49 -10.82
C ASP A 46 -3.07 -3.52 -9.85
N PHE A 47 -2.54 -2.30 -9.71
CA PHE A 47 -3.15 -1.26 -8.89
C PHE A 47 -4.50 -0.78 -9.44
N VAL A 48 -4.64 -0.61 -10.76
CA VAL A 48 -5.93 -0.23 -11.36
C VAL A 48 -7.00 -1.27 -11.05
N GLN A 49 -6.70 -2.55 -11.24
CA GLN A 49 -7.64 -3.63 -10.88
C GLN A 49 -8.01 -3.56 -9.39
N SER A 50 -6.99 -3.43 -8.53
CA SER A 50 -7.15 -3.39 -7.08
C SER A 50 -7.99 -2.21 -6.58
N PHE A 51 -7.70 -1.00 -7.06
CA PHE A 51 -8.42 0.21 -6.69
C PHE A 51 -9.84 0.20 -7.26
N GLY A 52 -10.01 -0.34 -8.47
CA GLY A 52 -11.31 -0.51 -9.12
C GLY A 52 -12.29 -1.28 -8.26
N LEU A 53 -11.88 -2.44 -7.72
CA LEU A 53 -12.72 -3.26 -6.84
C LEU A 53 -13.24 -2.49 -5.61
N VAL A 54 -12.43 -1.60 -5.03
CA VAL A 54 -12.86 -0.78 -3.89
C VAL A 54 -13.81 0.34 -4.35
N ILE A 55 -13.48 0.99 -5.45
CA ILE A 55 -14.25 2.12 -6.00
C ILE A 55 -15.62 1.69 -6.49
N GLU A 56 -15.74 0.51 -7.11
CA GLU A 56 -17.00 -0.12 -7.53
C GLU A 56 -17.94 -0.35 -6.35
N ASN A 57 -17.39 -0.58 -5.15
CA ASN A 57 -18.15 -0.67 -3.91
C ASN A 57 -18.46 0.71 -3.28
N SER A 58 -18.45 1.78 -4.10
CA SER A 58 -18.73 3.17 -3.69
C SER A 58 -17.80 3.72 -2.59
N LYS A 59 -16.59 3.17 -2.46
CA LYS A 59 -15.61 3.54 -1.44
C LYS A 59 -14.43 4.29 -2.03
N ASP A 60 -13.80 5.13 -1.20
CA ASP A 60 -12.56 5.83 -1.55
C ASP A 60 -11.36 5.03 -1.03
N VAL A 61 -10.26 5.07 -1.79
CA VAL A 61 -9.02 4.35 -1.51
C VAL A 61 -8.02 5.30 -0.86
N LEU A 62 -7.49 4.92 0.30
CA LEU A 62 -6.26 5.46 0.85
C LEU A 62 -5.16 4.39 0.75
N PHE A 63 -4.19 4.57 -0.14
CA PHE A 63 -3.08 3.63 -0.30
C PHE A 63 -1.81 4.19 0.33
N ILE A 64 -1.32 3.54 1.39
CA ILE A 64 -0.01 3.83 1.98
C ILE A 64 1.01 2.88 1.36
N SER A 65 1.95 3.45 0.63
CA SER A 65 3.08 2.75 0.03
C SER A 65 4.26 2.70 0.99
N MET A 66 5.11 1.69 0.82
CA MET A 66 6.50 1.76 1.29
C MET A 66 7.26 2.90 0.61
N SER A 67 8.42 3.25 1.18
CA SER A 67 9.29 4.34 0.71
C SER A 67 9.51 4.33 -0.81
N SER A 68 9.24 5.48 -1.42
CA SER A 68 9.51 5.71 -2.85
C SER A 68 11.01 5.64 -3.19
N GLN A 69 11.91 5.79 -2.20
CA GLN A 69 13.35 5.73 -2.39
C GLN A 69 13.88 4.31 -2.64
N VAL A 70 13.11 3.28 -2.29
CA VAL A 70 13.57 1.87 -2.37
C VAL A 70 12.72 1.02 -3.31
N SER A 71 11.56 1.50 -3.75
CA SER A 71 10.67 0.76 -4.64
C SER A 71 9.82 1.67 -5.50
N SER A 72 9.57 1.25 -6.75
CA SER A 72 8.63 1.92 -7.66
C SER A 72 7.15 1.70 -7.28
N THR A 73 6.86 0.99 -6.18
CA THR A 73 5.48 0.75 -5.68
C THR A 73 4.67 2.04 -5.59
N TYR A 74 5.24 3.10 -4.98
CA TYR A 74 4.58 4.40 -4.84
C TYR A 74 4.25 5.02 -6.20
N GLN A 75 5.24 5.06 -7.10
CA GLN A 75 5.09 5.64 -8.42
C GLN A 75 4.05 4.87 -9.26
N ASN A 76 4.07 3.55 -9.22
CA ASN A 76 3.11 2.71 -9.93
C ASN A 76 1.68 2.91 -9.41
N ALA A 77 1.51 3.06 -8.09
CA ALA A 77 0.23 3.37 -7.49
C ALA A 77 -0.28 4.78 -7.89
N LEU A 78 0.60 5.79 -7.97
CA LEU A 78 0.23 7.12 -8.47
C LEU A 78 -0.24 7.08 -9.93
N ILE A 79 0.43 6.33 -10.79
CA ILE A 79 0.02 6.16 -12.20
C ILE A 79 -1.37 5.55 -12.28
N ALA A 80 -1.65 4.53 -11.46
CA ALA A 80 -2.96 3.89 -11.39
C ALA A 80 -4.04 4.83 -10.84
N ALA A 81 -3.74 5.62 -9.80
CA ALA A 81 -4.67 6.57 -9.20
C ALA A 81 -5.24 7.56 -10.22
N ARG A 82 -4.43 8.00 -11.20
CA ARG A 82 -4.84 8.91 -12.29
C ARG A 82 -5.89 8.33 -13.24
N LYS A 83 -6.16 7.03 -13.17
CA LYS A 83 -7.22 6.37 -13.97
C LYS A 83 -8.61 6.52 -13.35
N PHE A 84 -8.71 7.02 -12.12
CA PHE A 84 -9.96 7.22 -11.40
C PHE A 84 -10.29 8.70 -11.26
N PRO A 85 -11.57 9.07 -11.05
CA PRO A 85 -11.94 10.46 -10.78
C PRO A 85 -11.14 11.06 -9.61
N PRO A 86 -10.81 12.37 -9.66
CA PRO A 86 -10.09 13.05 -8.59
C PRO A 86 -10.73 12.80 -7.22
N GLY A 87 -9.90 12.52 -6.20
CA GLY A 87 -10.34 12.25 -4.83
C GLY A 87 -10.79 10.81 -4.54
N ARG A 88 -10.94 9.95 -5.55
CA ARG A 88 -11.28 8.52 -5.34
C ARG A 88 -10.12 7.68 -4.82
N VAL A 89 -8.89 8.07 -5.14
CA VAL A 89 -7.66 7.40 -4.71
C VAL A 89 -6.68 8.43 -4.16
N THR A 90 -6.27 8.26 -2.91
CA THR A 90 -5.21 9.04 -2.24
C THR A 90 -4.03 8.11 -2.01
N VAL A 91 -2.83 8.50 -2.45
CA VAL A 91 -1.62 7.69 -2.33
C VAL A 91 -0.60 8.41 -1.45
N ILE A 92 -0.19 7.77 -0.36
CA ILE A 92 0.80 8.28 0.59
C ILE A 92 2.11 7.51 0.42
N ASP A 93 3.21 8.24 0.34
CA ASP A 93 4.56 7.68 0.46
C ASP A 93 4.96 7.67 1.95
N SER A 94 5.05 6.49 2.58
CA SER A 94 5.42 6.42 4.01
C SER A 94 6.86 6.86 4.27
N LEU A 95 7.72 6.87 3.25
CA LEU A 95 9.18 7.00 3.38
C LEU A 95 9.83 5.97 4.32
N ASN A 96 9.07 4.94 4.69
CA ASN A 96 9.43 3.90 5.62
C ASN A 96 9.38 2.53 4.95
N VAL A 97 9.96 1.53 5.63
CA VAL A 97 9.87 0.12 5.28
C VAL A 97 9.54 -0.70 6.53
N THR A 98 9.06 -1.93 6.36
CA THR A 98 8.74 -2.85 7.47
C THR A 98 7.84 -2.23 8.56
N ALA A 99 8.27 -2.21 9.82
CA ALA A 99 7.55 -1.74 10.99
C ALA A 99 7.08 -0.28 10.89
N GLY A 100 7.88 0.65 10.34
CA GLY A 100 7.47 2.04 10.18
C GLY A 100 6.26 2.19 9.24
N THR A 101 6.25 1.41 8.15
CA THR A 101 5.08 1.34 7.25
C THR A 101 3.91 0.64 7.92
N ALA A 102 4.13 -0.38 8.75
CA ALA A 102 3.07 -1.03 9.52
C ALA A 102 2.42 -0.09 10.55
N MET A 103 3.21 0.70 11.27
CA MET A 103 2.71 1.70 12.21
C MET A 103 1.88 2.76 11.50
N SER A 104 2.36 3.24 10.35
CA SER A 104 1.63 4.18 9.49
C SER A 104 0.26 3.63 9.10
N ASN A 105 0.23 2.36 8.72
CA ASN A 105 -0.99 1.66 8.36
C ASN A 105 -1.99 1.52 9.52
N LEU A 106 -1.50 1.25 10.74
CA LEU A 106 -2.35 1.14 11.94
C LEU A 106 -2.97 2.49 12.31
N LEU A 107 -2.17 3.56 12.33
CA LEU A 107 -2.66 4.91 12.63
C LEU A 107 -3.71 5.38 11.60
N ALA A 108 -3.49 5.09 10.32
CA ALA A 108 -4.47 5.39 9.27
C ALA A 108 -5.76 4.59 9.42
N ALA A 109 -5.66 3.30 9.76
CA ALA A 109 -6.83 2.47 10.01
C ALA A 109 -7.63 2.97 11.23
N GLN A 110 -6.96 3.37 12.30
CA GLN A 110 -7.58 3.95 13.48
C GLN A 110 -8.32 5.26 13.14
N ALA A 111 -7.65 6.19 12.44
CA ALA A 111 -8.28 7.44 12.04
C ALA A 111 -9.48 7.23 11.10
N ALA A 112 -9.40 6.25 10.18
CA ALA A 112 -10.53 5.87 9.34
C ALA A 112 -11.70 5.28 10.16
N ALA A 113 -11.40 4.49 11.20
CA ALA A 113 -12.42 3.98 12.13
C ALA A 113 -13.12 5.10 12.92
N GLU A 114 -12.43 6.20 13.19
CA GLU A 114 -12.99 7.43 13.76
C GLU A 114 -13.75 8.29 12.74
N GLY A 115 -13.91 7.82 11.49
CA GLY A 115 -14.64 8.54 10.43
C GLY A 115 -13.85 9.69 9.80
N ARG A 116 -12.54 9.77 10.01
CA ARG A 116 -11.69 10.78 9.36
C ARG A 116 -11.55 10.48 7.86
N SER A 117 -11.54 11.54 7.06
CA SER A 117 -11.39 11.44 5.60
C SER A 117 -9.97 11.03 5.18
N ALA A 118 -9.83 10.45 3.99
CA ALA A 118 -8.54 10.03 3.45
C ALA A 118 -7.57 11.22 3.29
N LEU A 119 -8.11 12.38 2.93
CA LEU A 119 -7.39 13.65 2.85
C LEU A 119 -6.86 14.08 4.23
N PHE A 120 -7.72 14.07 5.26
CA PHE A 120 -7.31 14.42 6.62
C PHE A 120 -6.18 13.51 7.14
N ILE A 121 -6.30 12.21 6.86
CA ILE A 121 -5.28 11.23 7.24
C ILE A 121 -3.96 11.52 6.50
N SER A 122 -4.03 11.80 5.19
CA SER A 122 -2.87 12.16 4.38
C SER A 122 -2.14 13.39 4.91
N ASP A 123 -2.86 14.47 5.21
CA ASP A 123 -2.27 15.70 5.73
C ASP A 123 -1.57 15.47 7.07
N LYS A 124 -2.19 14.67 7.95
CA LYS A 124 -1.59 14.32 9.24
C LYS A 124 -0.35 13.42 9.08
N PHE A 125 -0.34 12.54 8.09
CA PHE A 125 0.80 11.69 7.78
C PHE A 125 2.02 12.47 7.30
N HIS A 126 1.81 13.53 6.52
CA HIS A 126 2.91 14.39 6.09
C HIS A 126 3.63 15.06 7.28
N LEU A 127 2.92 15.32 8.39
CA LEU A 127 3.49 15.92 9.59
C LEU A 127 4.21 14.89 10.48
N LEU A 128 3.66 13.67 10.59
CA LEU A 128 4.19 12.62 11.46
C LEU A 128 5.28 11.76 10.82
N ARG A 129 5.48 11.89 9.50
CA ARG A 129 6.44 11.12 8.71
C ARG A 129 7.85 11.14 9.32
N ASP A 130 8.29 12.29 9.81
CA ASP A 130 9.66 12.47 10.30
C ASP A 130 9.82 11.99 11.75
N GLU A 131 8.72 11.75 12.47
CA GLU A 131 8.72 11.24 13.84
C GLU A 131 8.74 9.71 13.91
N ILE A 132 8.35 9.03 12.82
CA ILE A 132 8.33 7.58 12.68
C ILE A 132 9.55 7.16 11.84
N GLN A 133 10.69 6.92 12.49
CA GLN A 133 11.91 6.38 11.88
C GLN A 133 12.43 5.16 12.67
#